data_AF-A0A494YA11-F1
#
_entry.id   AF-A0A494YA11-F1
#
_cell.length_a   1.000
_cell.length_b   1.000
_cell.length_c   1.000
_cell.angle_alpha   90.00
_cell.angle_beta   90.00
_cell.angle_gamma   90.00
#
_symmetry.space_group_name_H-M   'P 1'
#
loop_
_entity.id
_entity.type
_entity.pdbx_description
1 polymer ?
#
loop_
_entity_poly.entity_id
_entity_poly.type
_entity_poly.pdbx_seq_one_letter_code
_entity_poly.pdbx_strand_id
1 'polypeptide(L)'
;MPTFLAIVAIAFVTLAWLSIREQRRETSKRELRRRTRAFAQTSAACHYIQEINRTRAFPLAPTANLRVVDGEFSLLFEHCTQYEVINARVARLRARRSEPGARSRAPIRVRSGDGSSELAHPVGGGELFLTNQRLVFMSPARSTNIRLGDVVGIRGNAETLSIHMARRRRPYHFSVQNPALWALLAKMMSSQTPATPMLPDGMRLHAAPTGVPGEIHLEATHTRR
;
A
#
# COMPACT_ATOMS: atom_id res chain seq x y z
N MET A 1 -54.26 -17.22 18.03
CA MET A 1 -53.10 -16.45 18.54
C MET A 1 -51.75 -17.15 18.37
N PRO A 2 -51.54 -18.46 18.68
CA PRO A 2 -50.20 -19.07 18.59
C PRO A 2 -49.68 -19.24 17.15
N THR A 3 -50.57 -19.42 16.17
CA THR A 3 -50.22 -19.60 14.76
C THR A 3 -49.63 -18.35 14.11
N PHE A 4 -50.14 -17.16 14.45
CA PHE A 4 -49.62 -15.90 13.91
C PHE A 4 -48.20 -15.61 14.37
N LEU A 5 -47.91 -15.83 15.66
CA LEU A 5 -46.57 -15.70 16.23
C LEU A 5 -45.57 -16.68 15.59
N ALA A 6 -46.00 -17.91 15.29
CA ALA A 6 -45.16 -18.89 14.60
C ALA A 6 -44.80 -18.46 13.16
N ILE A 7 -45.77 -17.92 12.41
CA ILE A 7 -45.53 -17.45 11.04
C ILE A 7 -44.54 -16.26 11.04
N VAL A 8 -44.71 -15.31 11.95
CA VAL A 8 -43.80 -14.16 12.08
C VAL A 8 -42.38 -14.62 12.46
N ALA A 9 -42.25 -15.58 13.38
CA ALA A 9 -40.95 -16.12 13.76
C ALA A 9 -40.23 -16.80 12.58
N ILE A 10 -40.95 -17.60 11.78
CA ILE A 10 -40.40 -18.24 10.58
C ILE A 10 -39.96 -17.20 9.54
N ALA A 11 -40.75 -16.14 9.34
CA ALA A 11 -40.40 -15.05 8.42
C ALA A 11 -39.12 -14.32 8.87
N PHE A 12 -38.97 -14.03 10.17
CA PHE A 12 -37.75 -13.41 10.71
C PHE A 12 -36.51 -14.31 10.55
N VAL A 13 -36.65 -15.62 10.82
CA VAL A 13 -35.54 -16.57 10.67
C VAL A 13 -35.09 -16.70 9.21
N THR A 14 -36.05 -16.76 8.28
CA THR A 14 -35.72 -16.86 6.84
C THR A 14 -35.05 -15.58 6.32
N LEU A 15 -35.54 -14.40 6.71
CA LEU A 15 -34.91 -13.11 6.38
C LEU A 15 -33.51 -12.97 6.99
N ALA A 16 -33.33 -13.34 8.25
CA ALA A 16 -32.02 -13.34 8.91
C ALA A 16 -31.03 -14.29 8.20
N TRP A 17 -31.49 -15.48 7.82
CA TRP A 17 -30.67 -16.45 7.09
C TRP A 17 -30.27 -15.95 5.70
N LEU A 18 -31.19 -15.36 4.95
CA LEU A 18 -30.92 -14.71 3.65
C LEU A 18 -29.87 -13.60 3.78
N SER A 19 -30.03 -12.73 4.77
CA SER A 19 -29.08 -11.65 5.06
C SER A 19 -27.67 -12.16 5.38
N ILE A 20 -27.57 -13.17 6.25
CA ILE A 20 -26.27 -13.81 6.58
C ILE A 20 -25.64 -14.44 5.34
N ARG A 21 -26.43 -15.10 4.49
CA ARG A 21 -25.95 -15.74 3.25
C ARG A 21 -25.43 -14.71 2.25
N GLU A 22 -26.11 -13.59 2.10
CA GLU A 22 -25.65 -12.48 1.24
C GLU A 22 -24.38 -11.84 1.78
N GLN A 23 -24.32 -11.56 3.07
CA GLN A 23 -23.11 -11.04 3.72
C GLN A 23 -21.91 -11.98 3.49
N ARG A 24 -22.09 -13.29 3.68
CA ARG A 24 -21.03 -14.28 3.41
C ARG A 24 -20.58 -14.26 1.95
N ARG A 25 -21.51 -14.23 1.00
CA ARG A 25 -21.21 -14.16 -0.44
C ARG A 25 -20.42 -12.90 -0.79
N GLU A 26 -20.80 -11.75 -0.24
CA GLU A 26 -20.06 -10.52 -0.44
C GLU A 26 -18.65 -10.58 0.16
N THR A 27 -18.51 -11.08 1.39
CA THR A 27 -17.20 -11.21 2.03
C THR A 27 -16.27 -12.14 1.24
N SER A 28 -16.78 -13.29 0.77
CA SER A 28 -15.99 -14.22 -0.04
C SER A 28 -15.57 -13.61 -1.38
N LYS A 29 -16.47 -12.86 -2.05
CA LYS A 29 -16.13 -12.13 -3.29
C LYS A 29 -15.06 -11.07 -3.06
N ARG A 30 -15.15 -10.32 -1.95
CA ARG A 30 -14.16 -9.30 -1.58
C ARG A 30 -12.80 -9.93 -1.26
N GLU A 31 -12.80 -11.03 -0.51
CA GLU A 31 -11.58 -11.75 -0.18
C GLU A 31 -10.91 -12.34 -1.42
N LEU A 32 -11.68 -12.96 -2.31
CA LEU A 32 -11.16 -13.48 -3.57
C LEU A 32 -10.53 -12.36 -4.41
N ARG A 33 -11.23 -11.24 -4.59
CA ARG A 33 -10.69 -10.06 -5.30
C ARG A 33 -9.40 -9.55 -4.68
N ARG A 34 -9.31 -9.52 -3.35
CA ARG A 34 -8.09 -9.12 -2.62
C ARG A 34 -6.94 -10.09 -2.90
N ARG A 35 -7.18 -11.40 -2.86
CA ARG A 35 -6.18 -12.43 -3.17
C ARG A 35 -5.69 -12.33 -4.61
N THR A 36 -6.62 -12.21 -5.58
CA THR A 36 -6.26 -12.07 -7.00
C THR A 36 -5.43 -10.80 -7.25
N ARG A 37 -5.79 -9.67 -6.64
CA ARG A 37 -5.01 -8.44 -6.74
C ARG A 37 -3.62 -8.58 -6.12
N ALA A 38 -3.54 -9.15 -4.92
CA ALA A 38 -2.26 -9.38 -4.25
C ALA A 38 -1.35 -10.27 -5.10
N PHE A 39 -1.89 -11.34 -5.70
CA PHE A 39 -1.13 -12.20 -6.62
C PHE A 39 -0.64 -11.44 -7.86
N ALA A 40 -1.51 -10.65 -8.50
CA ALA A 40 -1.13 -9.85 -9.66
C ALA A 40 -0.04 -8.80 -9.31
N GLN A 41 -0.15 -8.16 -8.15
CA GLN A 41 0.85 -7.21 -7.64
C GLN A 41 2.20 -7.88 -7.38
N THR A 42 2.19 -9.06 -6.73
CA THR A 42 3.40 -9.86 -6.50
C THR A 42 4.04 -10.32 -7.80
N SER A 43 3.25 -10.81 -8.75
CA SER A 43 3.73 -11.23 -10.06
C SER A 43 4.37 -10.06 -10.83
N ALA A 44 3.72 -8.90 -10.85
CA ALA A 44 4.26 -7.69 -11.48
C ALA A 44 5.57 -7.22 -10.83
N ALA A 45 5.69 -7.35 -9.52
CA ALA A 45 6.92 -7.01 -8.81
C ALA A 45 8.06 -8.01 -9.11
N CYS A 46 7.77 -9.31 -9.20
CA CYS A 46 8.78 -10.29 -9.65
C CYS A 46 9.23 -10.02 -11.09
N HIS A 47 8.29 -9.70 -11.99
CA HIS A 47 8.61 -9.33 -13.37
C HIS A 47 9.50 -8.08 -13.44
N TYR A 48 9.24 -7.08 -12.60
CA TYR A 48 10.09 -5.89 -12.49
C TYR A 48 11.54 -6.25 -12.13
N ILE A 49 11.73 -7.15 -11.16
CA ILE A 49 13.09 -7.61 -10.76
C ILE A 49 13.76 -8.42 -11.87
N GLN A 50 13.00 -9.24 -12.61
CA GLN A 50 13.52 -9.95 -13.79
C GLN A 50 14.03 -8.97 -14.85
N GLU A 51 13.30 -7.87 -15.08
CA GLU A 51 13.71 -6.83 -16.03
C GLU A 51 14.97 -6.10 -15.58
N ILE A 52 15.14 -5.81 -14.29
CA ILE A 52 16.38 -5.24 -13.76
C ILE A 52 17.56 -6.19 -13.99
N ASN A 53 17.38 -7.50 -13.74
CA ASN A 53 18.44 -8.47 -13.99
C ASN A 53 18.83 -8.55 -15.47
N ARG A 54 17.84 -8.42 -16.37
CA ARG A 54 18.04 -8.46 -17.81
C ARG A 54 18.79 -7.22 -18.32
N THR A 55 18.35 -6.05 -17.90
CA THR A 55 18.89 -4.75 -18.35
C THR A 55 20.13 -4.31 -17.57
N ARG A 56 20.40 -4.96 -16.42
CA ARG A 56 21.46 -4.60 -15.48
C ARG A 56 21.31 -3.17 -14.92
N ALA A 57 20.12 -2.60 -15.01
CA ALA A 57 19.84 -1.23 -14.57
C ALA A 57 18.43 -1.10 -14.01
N PHE A 58 18.26 -0.17 -13.08
CA PHE A 58 16.96 0.26 -12.61
C PHE A 58 16.27 1.13 -13.67
N PRO A 59 15.02 0.81 -14.05
CA PRO A 59 14.21 1.70 -14.87
C PRO A 59 14.09 3.07 -14.21
N LEU A 60 14.43 4.13 -14.95
CA LEU A 60 14.35 5.49 -14.45
C LEU A 60 12.93 6.05 -14.66
N ALA A 61 12.36 6.62 -13.61
CA ALA A 61 11.07 7.28 -13.66
C ALA A 61 11.23 8.79 -13.95
N PRO A 62 10.21 9.44 -14.57
CA PRO A 62 10.24 10.87 -14.84
C PRO A 62 10.41 11.72 -13.57
N THR A 63 11.17 12.80 -13.67
CA THR A 63 11.50 13.72 -12.55
C THR A 63 11.03 15.15 -12.76
N ALA A 64 10.14 15.41 -13.72
CA ALA A 64 9.77 16.77 -14.15
C ALA A 64 9.42 17.74 -13.01
N ASN A 65 8.78 17.25 -11.95
CA ASN A 65 8.38 18.05 -10.79
C ASN A 65 9.28 17.85 -9.55
N LEU A 66 10.22 16.91 -9.61
CA LEU A 66 11.08 16.52 -8.49
C LEU A 66 12.45 17.18 -8.61
N ARG A 67 12.82 17.97 -7.61
CA ARG A 67 14.21 18.45 -7.47
C ARG A 67 15.09 17.32 -6.95
N VAL A 68 15.81 16.71 -7.88
CA VAL A 68 16.77 15.64 -7.64
C VAL A 68 18.09 16.24 -7.16
N VAL A 69 18.69 15.66 -6.11
CA VAL A 69 20.02 16.04 -5.60
C VAL A 69 21.11 15.26 -6.36
N ASP A 70 22.36 15.71 -6.31
CA ASP A 70 23.49 14.97 -6.91
C ASP A 70 23.53 13.51 -6.43
N GLY A 71 23.63 12.58 -7.38
CA GLY A 71 23.61 11.13 -7.11
C GLY A 71 22.25 10.56 -6.70
N GLU A 72 21.19 11.37 -6.70
CA GLU A 72 19.82 10.89 -6.55
C GLU A 72 19.23 10.54 -7.92
N PHE A 73 18.43 9.47 -7.99
CA PHE A 73 17.69 9.12 -9.19
C PHE A 73 16.32 8.52 -8.84
N SER A 74 15.35 8.75 -9.72
CA SER A 74 13.97 8.32 -9.51
C SER A 74 13.74 6.92 -10.09
N LEU A 75 13.15 6.06 -9.26
CA LEU A 75 12.86 4.66 -9.56
C LEU A 75 11.40 4.45 -9.93
N LEU A 76 10.49 5.10 -9.19
CA LEU A 76 9.05 5.00 -9.42
C LEU A 76 8.40 6.36 -9.30
N PHE A 77 7.35 6.53 -10.12
CA PHE A 77 6.47 7.69 -10.10
C PHE A 77 5.02 7.22 -10.22
N GLU A 78 4.15 7.74 -9.36
CA GLU A 78 2.72 7.47 -9.47
C GLU A 78 1.88 8.58 -8.83
N HIS A 79 0.69 8.83 -9.39
CA HIS A 79 -0.33 9.61 -8.73
C HIS A 79 -0.95 8.79 -7.59
N CYS A 80 -0.90 9.32 -6.38
CA CYS A 80 -1.31 8.62 -5.18
C CYS A 80 -2.28 9.45 -4.33
N THR A 81 -2.88 8.83 -3.33
CA THR A 81 -3.58 9.54 -2.25
C THR A 81 -2.89 9.24 -0.95
N GLN A 82 -2.53 10.28 -0.21
CA GLN A 82 -2.04 10.13 1.15
C GLN A 82 -3.23 9.96 2.09
N TYR A 83 -3.13 8.99 3.00
CA TYR A 83 -4.09 8.78 4.06
C TYR A 83 -3.45 9.02 5.42
N GLU A 84 -4.25 9.56 6.33
CA GLU A 84 -3.91 9.68 7.74
C GLU A 84 -4.79 8.72 8.54
N VAL A 85 -4.13 7.93 9.37
CA VAL A 85 -4.82 7.05 10.31
C VAL A 85 -5.39 7.92 11.42
N ILE A 86 -6.72 7.94 11.52
CA ILE A 86 -7.42 8.60 12.61
C ILE A 86 -8.34 7.59 13.31
N ASN A 87 -8.51 7.79 14.62
CA ASN A 87 -9.43 6.99 15.41
C ASN A 87 -10.83 7.06 14.80
N ALA A 88 -11.55 5.93 14.77
CA ALA A 88 -12.89 5.83 14.20
C ALA A 88 -13.89 6.86 14.76
N ARG A 89 -13.71 7.30 16.02
CA ARG A 89 -14.52 8.37 16.63
C ARG A 89 -14.28 9.73 15.97
N VAL A 90 -13.02 10.09 15.73
CA VAL A 90 -12.63 11.35 15.07
C VAL A 90 -13.03 11.33 13.60
N ALA A 91 -12.85 10.19 12.94
CA ALA A 91 -13.33 9.90 11.60
C ALA A 91 -14.83 10.22 11.42
N ARG A 92 -15.68 9.67 12.29
CA ARG A 92 -17.13 9.90 12.26
C ARG A 92 -17.49 11.37 12.51
N LEU A 93 -16.77 12.05 13.42
CA LEU A 93 -16.99 13.47 13.69
C LEU A 93 -16.60 14.36 12.50
N ARG A 94 -15.50 14.06 11.80
CA ARG A 94 -15.10 14.78 10.58
C ARG A 94 -16.05 14.51 9.42
N ALA A 95 -16.50 13.26 9.25
CA ALA A 95 -17.49 12.91 8.24
C ALA A 95 -18.82 13.68 8.44
N ARG A 96 -19.24 13.90 9.70
CA ARG A 96 -20.43 14.72 10.03
C ARG A 96 -20.26 16.21 9.78
N ARG A 97 -19.02 16.71 9.74
CA ARG A 97 -18.70 18.13 9.45
C ARG A 97 -18.35 18.38 7.97
N SER A 98 -18.28 17.32 7.15
CA SER A 98 -18.00 17.46 5.72
C SER A 98 -19.26 17.97 5.03
N GLU A 99 -19.15 19.07 4.28
CA GLU A 99 -20.29 19.68 3.60
C GLU A 99 -20.98 18.72 2.63
N PRO A 100 -22.32 18.80 2.48
CA PRO A 100 -23.04 18.04 1.47
C PRO A 100 -22.53 18.42 0.07
N GLY A 101 -21.80 17.51 -0.58
CA GLY A 101 -21.29 17.72 -1.95
C GLY A 101 -19.79 17.42 -2.13
N ALA A 102 -19.01 17.34 -1.05
CA ALA A 102 -17.61 16.97 -1.15
C ALA A 102 -17.46 15.48 -1.52
N ARG A 103 -16.97 15.19 -2.73
CA ARG A 103 -16.55 13.83 -3.16
C ARG A 103 -15.30 13.39 -2.39
N SER A 104 -15.42 13.16 -1.08
CA SER A 104 -14.36 12.55 -0.30
C SER A 104 -14.28 11.06 -0.68
N ARG A 105 -13.10 10.59 -1.06
CA ARG A 105 -12.83 9.15 -1.19
C ARG A 105 -13.21 8.45 0.12
N ALA A 106 -13.83 7.27 0.01
CA ALA A 106 -14.23 6.49 1.16
C ALA A 106 -13.00 6.12 2.03
N PRO A 107 -13.11 6.16 3.37
CA PRO A 107 -12.00 5.80 4.24
C PRO A 107 -11.61 4.33 4.06
N ILE A 108 -10.30 4.05 4.09
CA ILE A 108 -9.76 2.69 3.99
C ILE A 108 -9.63 2.11 5.39
N ARG A 109 -10.02 0.86 5.59
CA ARG A 109 -9.78 0.16 6.86
C ARG A 109 -8.31 -0.21 6.95
N VAL A 110 -7.61 0.31 7.95
CA VAL A 110 -6.24 -0.10 8.28
C VAL A 110 -6.33 -0.90 9.58
N ARG A 111 -5.87 -2.15 9.55
CA ARG A 111 -5.86 -3.00 10.75
C ARG A 111 -4.63 -2.63 11.56
N SER A 112 -4.81 -1.93 12.69
CA SER A 112 -3.78 -1.86 13.71
C SER A 112 -3.75 -3.19 14.47
N GLY A 113 -2.54 -3.61 14.86
CA GLY A 113 -2.28 -4.89 15.52
C GLY A 113 -2.92 -5.05 16.89
N ASP A 114 -3.55 -3.99 17.41
CA ASP A 114 -4.18 -3.90 18.73
C ASP A 114 -5.69 -4.19 18.75
N GLY A 115 -6.28 -4.57 17.61
CA GLY A 115 -7.72 -4.85 17.51
C GLY A 115 -8.60 -3.60 17.41
N SER A 116 -8.03 -2.39 17.41
CA SER A 116 -8.77 -1.16 17.14
C SER A 116 -9.05 -1.01 15.64
N SER A 117 -10.30 -0.67 15.27
CA SER A 117 -10.64 -0.40 13.87
C SER A 117 -10.20 1.03 13.53
N GLU A 118 -8.94 1.21 13.14
CA GLU A 118 -8.48 2.49 12.64
C GLU A 118 -8.97 2.73 11.20
N LEU A 119 -9.42 3.94 10.92
CA LEU A 119 -9.87 4.35 9.59
C LEU A 119 -8.83 5.31 9.04
N ALA A 120 -8.27 4.96 7.89
CA ALA A 120 -7.40 5.82 7.13
C ALA A 120 -8.26 6.79 6.32
N HIS A 121 -8.22 8.06 6.69
CA HIS A 121 -8.92 9.13 6.01
C HIS A 121 -8.03 9.74 4.93
N PRO A 122 -8.56 9.98 3.72
CA PRO A 122 -7.80 10.66 2.68
C PRO A 122 -7.48 12.08 3.14
N VAL A 123 -6.21 12.46 3.04
CA VAL A 123 -5.71 13.80 3.37
C VAL A 123 -5.59 14.64 2.10
N GLY A 124 -5.18 14.02 1.00
CA GLY A 124 -5.03 14.70 -0.29
C GLY A 124 -4.50 13.78 -1.37
N GLY A 125 -4.86 14.10 -2.61
CA GLY A 125 -4.23 13.53 -3.80
C GLY A 125 -2.94 14.26 -4.14
N GLY A 126 -1.99 13.55 -4.74
CA GLY A 126 -0.72 14.11 -5.15
C GLY A 126 0.12 13.12 -5.96
N GLU A 127 1.38 13.46 -6.12
CA GLU A 127 2.39 12.67 -6.80
C GLU A 127 3.31 12.04 -5.76
N LEU A 128 3.62 10.76 -5.92
CA LEU A 128 4.60 10.05 -5.11
C LEU A 128 5.77 9.65 -5.99
N PHE A 129 6.97 9.96 -5.50
CA PHE A 129 8.23 9.60 -6.11
C PHE A 129 9.00 8.70 -5.13
N LEU A 130 9.52 7.57 -5.63
CA LEU A 130 10.55 6.79 -4.95
C LEU A 130 11.88 7.05 -5.62
N THR A 131 12.85 7.54 -4.86
CA THR A 131 14.24 7.64 -5.30
C THR A 131 15.11 6.61 -4.58
N ASN A 132 16.38 6.50 -4.97
CA ASN A 132 17.35 5.70 -4.23
C ASN A 132 17.57 6.18 -2.78
N GLN A 133 17.22 7.42 -2.45
CA GLN A 133 17.52 8.01 -1.12
C GLN A 133 16.27 8.30 -0.28
N ARG A 134 15.12 8.58 -0.91
CA ARG A 134 13.92 9.08 -0.22
C ARG A 134 12.63 8.77 -0.98
N LEU A 135 11.53 8.82 -0.23
CA LEU A 135 10.18 8.91 -0.75
C LEU A 135 9.71 10.34 -0.65
N VAL A 136 9.25 10.90 -1.76
CA VAL A 136 8.77 12.28 -1.83
C VAL A 136 7.32 12.27 -2.29
N PHE A 137 6.43 12.73 -1.40
CA PHE A 137 5.04 13.00 -1.74
C PHE A 137 4.88 14.49 -1.99
N MET A 138 4.29 14.86 -3.13
CA MET A 138 4.02 16.24 -3.51
C MET A 138 2.53 16.40 -3.74
N SER A 139 1.91 17.32 -3.01
CA SER A 139 0.52 17.69 -3.18
C SER A 139 0.38 19.19 -3.00
N PRO A 140 -0.57 19.86 -3.69
CA PRO A 140 -0.82 21.28 -3.50
C PRO A 140 -1.05 21.67 -2.03
N ALA A 141 -1.62 20.76 -1.23
CA ALA A 141 -1.90 21.01 0.18
C ALA A 141 -0.71 20.69 1.11
N ARG A 142 0.10 19.68 0.76
CA ARG A 142 1.19 19.20 1.63
C ARG A 142 2.21 18.39 0.85
N SER A 143 3.48 18.78 0.95
CA SER A 143 4.60 17.95 0.53
C SER A 143 5.23 17.24 1.73
N THR A 144 5.62 15.98 1.54
CA THR A 144 6.29 15.18 2.57
C THR A 144 7.55 14.57 1.98
N ASN A 145 8.67 14.75 2.67
CA ASN A 145 9.95 14.14 2.33
C ASN A 145 10.31 13.09 3.39
N ILE A 146 10.49 11.85 2.96
CA ILE A 146 10.74 10.70 3.82
C ILE A 146 12.08 10.10 3.41
N ARG A 147 13.15 10.38 4.16
CA ARG A 147 14.46 9.75 3.93
C ARG A 147 14.38 8.27 4.25
N LEU A 148 14.88 7.42 3.36
CA LEU A 148 14.80 5.97 3.55
C LEU A 148 15.63 5.49 4.75
N GLY A 149 16.72 6.19 5.10
CA GLY A 149 17.51 5.88 6.30
C GLY A 149 16.79 6.10 7.64
N ASP A 150 15.69 6.86 7.66
CA ASP A 150 14.89 7.10 8.88
C ASP A 150 13.70 6.12 9.00
N VAL A 151 13.52 5.25 8.00
CA VAL A 151 12.41 4.30 7.92
C VAL A 151 12.75 3.04 8.70
N VAL A 152 11.87 2.66 9.63
CA VAL A 152 12.03 1.44 10.45
C VAL A 152 11.24 0.27 9.87
N GLY A 153 10.21 0.56 9.06
CA GLY A 153 9.43 -0.50 8.43
C GLY A 153 8.62 -0.01 7.25
N ILE A 154 8.58 -0.82 6.20
CA ILE A 154 7.76 -0.59 5.01
C ILE A 154 6.93 -1.84 4.77
N ARG A 155 5.63 -1.66 4.53
CA ARG A 155 4.74 -2.77 4.17
C ARG A 155 3.83 -2.35 3.03
N GLY A 156 3.76 -3.17 2.00
CA GLY A 156 2.75 -3.08 0.95
C GLY A 156 1.65 -4.08 1.27
N ASN A 157 0.42 -3.61 1.44
CA ASN A 157 -0.75 -4.49 1.43
C ASN A 157 -1.52 -4.31 0.12
N ALA A 158 -2.55 -5.11 -0.13
CA ALA A 158 -3.26 -5.09 -1.42
C ALA A 158 -3.88 -3.72 -1.79
N GLU A 159 -4.03 -2.79 -0.84
CA GLU A 159 -4.73 -1.52 -1.01
C GLU A 159 -3.85 -0.28 -0.76
N THR A 160 -2.80 -0.40 0.05
CA THR A 160 -2.00 0.73 0.56
C THR A 160 -0.54 0.34 0.83
N LEU A 161 0.34 1.31 0.62
CA LEU A 161 1.72 1.31 1.09
C LEU A 161 1.76 2.00 2.46
N SER A 162 2.29 1.33 3.48
CA SER A 162 2.48 1.88 4.82
C SER A 162 3.96 2.03 5.14
N ILE A 163 4.36 3.21 5.62
CA ILE A 163 5.74 3.55 5.98
C ILE A 163 5.80 3.95 7.45
N HIS A 164 6.59 3.22 8.23
CA HIS A 164 6.83 3.44 9.65
C HIS A 164 8.20 4.12 9.83
N MET A 165 8.21 5.23 10.57
CA MET A 165 9.41 6.02 10.84
C MET A 165 9.77 5.92 12.31
N ALA A 166 11.06 5.96 12.66
CA ALA A 166 11.51 5.86 14.05
C ALA A 166 10.90 6.97 14.94
N ARG A 167 10.89 8.21 14.43
CA ARG A 167 10.49 9.41 15.17
C ARG A 167 8.99 9.74 15.06
N ARG A 168 8.19 8.89 14.41
CA ARG A 168 6.77 9.18 14.14
C ARG A 168 5.88 8.07 14.69
N ARG A 169 4.98 8.44 15.61
CA ARG A 169 4.03 7.50 16.23
C ARG A 169 3.05 6.85 15.24
N ARG A 170 2.63 7.59 14.19
CA ARG A 170 1.68 7.09 13.19
C ARG A 170 2.36 6.89 11.84
N PRO A 171 2.20 5.72 11.19
CA PRO A 171 2.76 5.50 9.85
C PRO A 171 2.15 6.46 8.80
N TYR A 172 2.89 6.66 7.71
CA TYR A 172 2.34 7.22 6.49
C TYR A 172 1.62 6.13 5.70
N HIS A 173 0.47 6.46 5.10
CA HIS A 173 -0.24 5.56 4.21
C HIS A 173 -0.44 6.22 2.84
N PHE A 174 -0.17 5.48 1.77
CA PHE A 174 -0.38 5.93 0.40
C PHE A 174 -1.16 4.87 -0.38
N SER A 175 -2.13 5.27 -1.20
CA SER A 175 -2.71 4.37 -2.22
C SER A 175 -1.90 4.45 -3.49
N VAL A 176 -1.29 3.34 -3.88
CA VAL A 176 -0.52 3.15 -5.10
C VAL A 176 -1.01 1.89 -5.81
N GLN A 177 -0.78 1.76 -7.11
CA GLN A 177 -1.26 0.63 -7.93
C GLN A 177 -0.65 -0.70 -7.49
N ASN A 178 0.65 -0.69 -7.20
CA ASN A 178 1.38 -1.88 -6.75
C ASN A 178 2.15 -1.64 -5.44
N PRO A 179 1.46 -1.66 -4.28
CA PRO A 179 2.11 -1.43 -2.99
C PRO A 179 3.22 -2.43 -2.67
N ALA A 180 3.13 -3.66 -3.20
CA ALA A 180 4.16 -4.69 -3.01
C ALA A 180 5.48 -4.29 -3.70
N LEU A 181 5.42 -3.84 -4.96
CA LEU A 181 6.59 -3.33 -5.69
C LEU A 181 7.19 -2.10 -4.99
N TRP A 182 6.36 -1.13 -4.62
CA TRP A 182 6.81 0.06 -3.90
C TRP A 182 7.52 -0.31 -2.59
N ALA A 183 6.95 -1.22 -1.82
CA ALA A 183 7.55 -1.68 -0.57
C ALA A 183 8.86 -2.44 -0.81
N LEU A 184 8.91 -3.29 -1.83
CA LEU A 184 10.10 -4.04 -2.22
C LEU A 184 11.28 -3.12 -2.55
N LEU A 185 11.06 -2.17 -3.47
CA LEU A 185 12.11 -1.25 -3.90
C LEU A 185 12.53 -0.30 -2.78
N ALA A 186 11.58 0.25 -2.01
CA ALA A 186 11.92 1.14 -0.92
C ALA A 186 12.71 0.41 0.19
N LYS A 187 12.40 -0.87 0.48
CA LYS A 187 13.20 -1.71 1.38
C LYS A 187 14.61 -1.92 0.83
N MET A 188 14.73 -2.28 -0.44
CA MET A 188 16.03 -2.49 -1.09
C MET A 188 16.89 -1.23 -1.06
N MET A 189 16.32 -0.07 -1.37
CA MET A 189 17.03 1.21 -1.31
C MET A 189 17.37 1.66 0.11
N SER A 190 16.55 1.27 1.11
CA SER A 190 16.83 1.53 2.53
C SER A 190 17.97 0.69 3.09
N SER A 191 18.19 -0.53 2.56
CA SER A 191 19.28 -1.41 3.00
C SER A 191 20.57 -1.19 2.21
N GLN A 192 20.45 -0.86 0.92
CA GLN A 192 21.57 -0.61 0.02
C GLN A 192 21.21 0.59 -0.85
N THR A 193 21.91 1.71 -0.65
CA THR A 193 21.71 2.92 -1.45
C THR A 193 22.73 2.95 -2.58
N PRO A 194 22.40 2.46 -3.79
CA PRO A 194 23.33 2.47 -4.90
C PRO A 194 23.64 3.91 -5.33
N ALA A 195 24.92 4.15 -5.65
CA ALA A 195 25.38 5.44 -6.16
C ALA A 195 24.95 5.69 -7.62
N THR A 196 24.69 4.62 -8.37
CA THR A 196 24.27 4.67 -9.77
C THR A 196 23.02 3.83 -9.99
N PRO A 197 22.23 4.07 -11.04
CA PRO A 197 21.08 3.23 -11.36
C PRO A 197 21.48 1.85 -11.94
N MET A 198 22.76 1.49 -11.95
CA MET A 198 23.21 0.20 -12.48
C MET A 198 23.36 -0.82 -11.36
N LEU A 199 23.07 -2.09 -11.67
CA LEU A 199 23.39 -3.19 -10.78
C LEU A 199 24.92 -3.41 -10.77
N PRO A 200 25.54 -3.58 -9.59
CA PRO A 200 26.95 -3.98 -9.48
C PRO A 200 27.26 -5.26 -10.29
N ASP A 201 28.46 -5.32 -10.86
CA ASP A 201 28.91 -6.47 -11.63
C ASP A 201 28.86 -7.77 -10.81
N GLY A 202 28.36 -8.84 -11.43
CA GLY A 202 28.20 -10.14 -10.76
C GLY A 202 27.04 -10.22 -9.74
N MET A 203 26.35 -9.12 -9.44
CA MET A 203 25.16 -9.12 -8.57
C MET A 203 23.90 -9.56 -9.33
N ARG A 204 23.08 -10.45 -8.78
CA ARG A 204 21.75 -10.78 -9.28
C ARG A 204 20.72 -10.66 -8.18
N LEU A 205 19.54 -10.17 -8.54
CA LEU A 205 18.40 -10.03 -7.64
C LEU A 205 17.43 -11.18 -7.83
N HIS A 206 17.10 -11.91 -6.77
CA HIS A 206 16.12 -12.97 -6.78
C HIS A 206 14.90 -12.55 -5.97
N ALA A 207 13.76 -12.40 -6.65
CA ALA A 207 12.49 -12.08 -6.01
C ALA A 207 11.55 -13.27 -6.08
N ALA A 208 11.06 -13.71 -4.93
CA ALA A 208 10.14 -14.83 -4.81
C ALA A 208 8.97 -14.48 -3.88
N PRO A 209 7.74 -14.94 -4.18
CA PRO A 209 6.63 -14.81 -3.25
C PRO A 209 6.89 -15.62 -1.98
N THR A 210 6.59 -15.06 -0.80
CA THR A 210 6.75 -15.76 0.50
C THR A 210 5.59 -16.70 0.85
N GLY A 211 4.59 -16.80 -0.03
CA GLY A 211 3.30 -17.46 0.27
C GLY A 211 2.31 -16.58 1.04
N VAL A 212 2.78 -15.46 1.63
CA VAL A 212 1.90 -14.43 2.21
C VAL A 212 1.47 -13.46 1.11
N PRO A 213 0.15 -13.24 0.90
CA PRO A 213 -0.32 -12.35 -0.17
C PRO A 213 0.23 -10.93 -0.05
N GLY A 214 0.89 -10.44 -1.10
CA GLY A 214 1.47 -9.10 -1.16
C GLY A 214 2.87 -8.98 -0.56
N GLU A 215 3.47 -10.08 -0.09
CA GLU A 215 4.83 -10.10 0.44
C GLU A 215 5.78 -10.85 -0.50
N ILE A 216 6.99 -10.31 -0.62
CA ILE A 216 8.02 -10.75 -1.55
C ILE A 216 9.32 -10.83 -0.78
N HIS A 217 9.98 -11.98 -0.87
CA HIS A 217 11.34 -12.15 -0.43
C HIS A 217 12.28 -11.69 -1.54
N LEU A 218 13.24 -10.85 -1.17
CA LEU A 218 14.29 -10.40 -2.08
C LEU A 218 15.62 -10.87 -1.53
N GLU A 219 16.35 -11.59 -2.35
CA GLU A 219 17.71 -12.03 -2.08
C GLU A 219 18.64 -11.46 -3.15
N ALA A 220 19.79 -10.94 -2.73
CA ALA A 220 20.83 -10.51 -3.65
C ALA A 220 21.98 -11.51 -3.60
N THR A 221 22.29 -12.13 -4.72
CA THR A 221 23.43 -13.05 -4.84
C THR A 221 24.57 -12.34 -5.58
N HIS A 222 25.80 -12.55 -5.10
CA HIS A 222 27.00 -12.03 -5.75
C HIS A 222 27.84 -13.21 -6.20
N THR A 223 27.84 -13.50 -7.50
CA THR A 223 28.80 -14.45 -8.05
C THR A 223 30.16 -13.77 -8.06
N ARG A 224 31.00 -14.07 -7.06
CA ARG A 224 32.44 -13.79 -7.15
C ARG A 224 32.99 -14.69 -8.26
N ARG A 225 33.50 -14.07 -9.33
CA ARG A 225 34.44 -14.76 -10.24
C ARG A 225 35.80 -14.82 -9.58
#